data_AF-A0A9E0UJ99-F1
#
_entry.id   AF-A0A9E0UJ99-F1
#
_cell.length_a   1.000
_cell.length_b   1.000
_cell.length_c   1.000
_cell.angle_alpha   90.00
_cell.angle_beta   90.00
_cell.angle_gamma   90.00
#
_symmetry.space_group_name_H-M   'P 1'
#
loop_
_entity.id
_entity.type
_entity.pdbx_description
1 polymer ?
#
loop_
_entity_poly.entity_id
_entity_poly.type
_entity_poly.pdbx_seq_one_letter_code
_entity_poly.pdbx_strand_id
1 'polypeptide(L)'
;MVMCDVAAQTRRERYRRAMRVSALLLALVLIVPLVPYGLAATGGVQLTHPGADLWRAVRQRDQTYDADTQVRNIDGSVLINTWGETWREFRTSRLVPIGGWILLGTLGLIAVFYLIRGRIRIQGGRSGKRVPRFSVNQRVVHWFTVGLFVILGLTGLVLLYGRYVLIPVLGPEGFSATAAACKEVHNLFGPIFPFAIVALIVQFGRGNGFRWLDIKWFLKAGGLFGHHIADSGYYNGGQKVWFWMTVLFGLAISISGLVLDFPLFGQGREIMAAAH
;
A
#
# COMPACT_ATOMS: atom_id res chain seq x y z
N MET A 1 36.22 6.50 -34.11
CA MET A 1 35.20 5.61 -33.51
C MET A 1 35.17 5.65 -31.97
N VAL A 2 36.23 6.10 -31.27
CA VAL A 2 36.33 6.09 -29.79
C VAL A 2 35.44 7.15 -29.09
N MET A 3 35.12 8.28 -29.73
CA MET A 3 34.34 9.35 -29.07
C MET A 3 32.86 9.03 -28.87
N CYS A 4 32.27 8.12 -29.65
CA CYS A 4 30.84 7.78 -29.54
C CYS A 4 30.54 6.93 -28.29
N ASP A 5 31.49 6.07 -27.89
CA ASP A 5 31.33 5.19 -26.72
C ASP A 5 31.46 5.95 -25.39
N VAL A 6 32.35 6.94 -25.31
CA VAL A 6 32.52 7.78 -24.11
C VAL A 6 31.27 8.59 -23.80
N ALA A 7 30.60 9.13 -24.83
CA ALA A 7 29.36 9.88 -24.70
C ALA A 7 28.17 9.00 -24.23
N ALA A 8 28.14 7.73 -24.65
CA ALA A 8 27.14 6.76 -24.21
C ALA A 8 27.38 6.29 -22.77
N GLN A 9 28.64 6.08 -22.38
CA GLN A 9 29.03 5.68 -21.01
C GLN A 9 28.69 6.77 -19.98
N THR A 10 29.03 8.03 -20.28
CA THR A 10 28.76 9.19 -19.43
C THR A 10 27.27 9.47 -19.26
N ARG A 11 26.45 9.29 -20.31
CA ARG A 11 24.98 9.40 -20.23
C ARG A 11 24.37 8.33 -19.31
N ARG A 12 24.93 7.11 -19.32
CA ARG A 12 24.49 5.97 -18.50
C ARG A 12 24.91 6.09 -17.03
N GLU A 13 25.98 6.81 -16.75
CA GLU A 13 26.38 7.16 -15.38
C GLU A 13 25.55 8.31 -14.83
N ARG A 14 25.28 9.36 -15.63
CA ARG A 14 24.34 10.42 -15.26
C ARG A 14 22.96 9.88 -14.91
N TYR A 15 22.41 8.96 -15.70
CA TYR A 15 21.13 8.31 -15.38
C TYR A 15 21.17 7.48 -14.09
N ARG A 16 22.26 6.75 -13.83
CA ARG A 16 22.42 6.00 -12.58
C ARG A 16 22.56 6.90 -11.37
N ARG A 17 23.26 8.03 -11.53
CA ARG A 17 23.42 9.03 -10.48
C ARG A 17 22.09 9.74 -10.22
N ALA A 18 21.37 10.13 -11.26
CA ALA A 18 20.01 10.68 -11.15
C ALA A 18 19.06 9.70 -10.47
N MET A 19 19.03 8.42 -10.87
CA MET A 19 18.20 7.40 -10.21
C MET A 19 18.57 7.18 -8.74
N ARG A 20 19.87 7.19 -8.41
CA ARG A 20 20.33 7.09 -7.00
C ARG A 20 19.93 8.32 -6.20
N VAL A 21 20.06 9.51 -6.77
CA VAL A 21 19.67 10.76 -6.13
C VAL A 21 18.15 10.82 -5.96
N SER A 22 17.36 10.44 -6.98
CA SER A 22 15.90 10.35 -6.88
C SER A 22 15.46 9.29 -5.86
N ALA A 23 16.12 8.14 -5.78
CA ALA A 23 15.83 7.12 -4.78
C ALA A 23 16.21 7.57 -3.36
N LEU A 24 17.33 8.30 -3.20
CA LEU A 24 17.75 8.87 -1.93
C LEU A 24 16.85 10.04 -1.51
N LEU A 25 16.38 10.87 -2.44
CA LEU A 25 15.42 11.94 -2.18
C LEU A 25 14.04 11.36 -1.82
N LEU A 26 13.60 10.30 -2.51
CA LEU A 26 12.38 9.58 -2.14
C LEU A 26 12.51 8.95 -0.75
N ALA A 27 13.65 8.33 -0.44
CA ALA A 27 13.94 7.78 0.89
C ALA A 27 14.02 8.89 1.95
N LEU A 28 14.62 10.05 1.65
CA LEU A 28 14.70 11.19 2.56
C LEU A 28 13.31 11.77 2.85
N VAL A 29 12.47 11.94 1.83
CA VAL A 29 11.07 12.40 1.97
C VAL A 29 10.22 11.42 2.77
N LEU A 30 10.52 10.12 2.69
CA LEU A 30 9.80 9.08 3.44
C LEU A 30 10.34 8.84 4.85
N ILE A 31 11.63 9.09 5.12
CA ILE A 31 12.30 8.74 6.39
C ILE A 31 12.42 9.95 7.34
N VAL A 32 12.74 11.14 6.83
CA VAL A 32 12.98 12.34 7.68
C VAL A 32 11.75 12.71 8.51
N PRO A 33 10.52 12.63 7.97
CA PRO A 33 9.36 12.97 8.78
C PRO A 33 9.01 11.91 9.83
N LEU A 34 9.68 10.76 9.86
CA LEU A 34 9.42 9.69 10.84
C LEU A 34 10.23 9.81 12.14
N VAL A 35 11.25 10.67 12.16
CA VAL A 35 12.14 10.90 13.33
C VAL A 35 11.41 11.48 14.57
N PRO A 36 10.40 12.37 14.44
CA PRO A 36 9.68 12.91 15.60
C PRO A 36 8.82 11.88 16.36
N TYR A 37 8.46 10.74 15.75
CA TYR A 37 7.62 9.70 16.38
C TYR A 37 8.31 8.88 17.45
N GLY A 38 9.65 8.90 17.48
CA GLY A 38 10.42 8.24 18.53
C GLY A 38 10.50 9.01 19.85
N LEU A 39 10.08 10.28 19.89
CA LEU A 39 10.33 11.18 21.02
C LEU A 39 9.06 11.78 21.65
N ALA A 40 7.89 11.63 21.03
CA ALA A 40 6.64 12.23 21.52
C ALA A 40 5.76 11.19 22.24
N ALA A 41 6.14 10.82 23.46
CA ALA A 41 5.23 10.22 24.43
C ALA A 41 5.60 10.73 25.82
N THR A 42 4.86 11.73 26.32
CA THR A 42 4.54 11.94 27.76
C THR A 42 3.84 13.29 27.93
N GLY A 43 2.62 13.26 28.46
CA GLY A 43 1.88 14.47 28.79
C GLY A 43 0.38 14.21 29.00
N GLY A 44 0.03 13.43 30.03
CA GLY A 44 -1.36 13.27 30.43
C GLY A 44 -1.79 14.42 31.33
N VAL A 45 -2.78 15.21 30.92
CA VAL A 45 -3.44 16.19 31.77
C VAL A 45 -4.67 15.52 32.40
N GLN A 46 -4.66 15.39 33.72
CA GLN A 46 -5.76 14.82 34.50
C GLN A 46 -6.77 15.94 34.82
N LEU A 47 -7.85 16.05 34.03
CA LEU A 47 -8.97 16.93 34.33
C LEU A 47 -10.03 16.17 35.15
N THR A 48 -10.35 16.69 36.33
CA THR A 48 -11.43 16.17 37.19
C THR A 48 -12.76 16.66 36.63
N HIS A 49 -13.43 15.84 35.81
CA HIS A 49 -14.70 16.24 35.20
C HIS A 49 -15.90 16.03 36.16
N PRO A 50 -16.72 17.07 36.41
CA PRO A 50 -17.93 16.98 37.26
C PRO A 50 -19.08 16.13 36.66
N GLY A 51 -18.88 15.49 35.50
CA GLY A 51 -19.85 14.61 34.84
C GLY A 51 -19.52 13.12 34.98
N ALA A 52 -18.61 12.72 35.87
CA ALA A 52 -18.15 11.33 35.94
C ALA A 52 -19.30 10.32 36.13
N ASP A 53 -20.34 10.67 36.88
CA ASP A 53 -21.51 9.83 37.12
C ASP A 53 -22.41 9.73 35.87
N LEU A 54 -22.69 10.85 35.21
CA LEU A 54 -23.40 10.90 33.92
C LEU A 54 -22.67 10.04 32.87
N TRP A 55 -21.35 10.22 32.76
CA TRP A 55 -20.53 9.44 31.83
C TRP A 55 -20.36 7.99 32.25
N ARG A 56 -20.57 7.62 33.51
CA ARG A 56 -20.66 6.21 33.94
C ARG A 56 -22.00 5.62 33.51
N ALA A 57 -23.11 6.35 33.65
CA ALA A 57 -24.43 5.92 33.18
C ALA A 57 -24.46 5.73 31.65
N VAL A 58 -23.87 6.64 30.87
CA VAL A 58 -23.78 6.51 29.40
C VAL A 58 -22.77 5.42 28.96
N ARG A 59 -21.78 5.06 29.80
CA ARG A 59 -20.79 3.99 29.52
C ARG A 59 -21.25 2.59 29.92
N GLN A 60 -22.30 2.44 30.72
CA GLN A 60 -22.75 1.13 31.21
C GLN A 60 -23.42 0.31 30.10
N ARG A 61 -22.56 -0.53 29.53
CA ARG A 61 -22.69 -1.72 28.69
C ARG A 61 -24.05 -2.45 28.74
N ASP A 62 -24.43 -2.98 27.58
CA ASP A 62 -25.44 -4.04 27.35
C ASP A 62 -26.93 -3.71 27.48
N GLN A 63 -27.33 -2.49 27.79
CA GLN A 63 -28.74 -2.11 27.64
C GLN A 63 -28.96 -1.28 26.38
N THR A 64 -29.85 -1.76 25.52
CA THR A 64 -30.52 -0.95 24.51
C THR A 64 -31.30 0.12 25.27
N TYR A 65 -30.66 1.24 25.57
CA TYR A 65 -31.40 2.41 26.02
C TYR A 65 -32.34 2.76 24.88
N ASP A 66 -33.61 2.96 25.23
CA ASP A 66 -34.65 3.49 24.35
C ASP A 66 -34.35 4.98 24.11
N ALA A 67 -33.17 5.25 23.55
CA ALA A 67 -32.69 6.57 23.20
C ALA A 67 -33.34 6.93 21.87
N ASP A 68 -34.42 7.69 21.93
CA ASP A 68 -35.06 8.21 20.72
C ASP A 68 -34.20 9.34 20.16
N THR A 69 -33.61 9.10 19.00
CA THR A 69 -32.82 10.10 18.27
C THR A 69 -33.57 10.56 17.04
N GLN A 70 -33.48 11.87 16.77
CA GLN A 70 -34.05 12.46 15.55
C GLN A 70 -33.43 11.86 14.28
N VAL A 71 -32.18 11.40 14.36
CA VAL A 71 -31.48 10.71 13.28
C VAL A 71 -31.83 9.23 13.35
N ARG A 72 -32.46 8.72 12.28
CA ARG A 72 -32.79 7.29 12.13
C ARG A 72 -31.69 6.61 11.30
N ASN A 73 -30.68 6.07 11.97
CA ASN A 73 -29.65 5.22 11.38
C ASN A 73 -29.27 4.09 12.35
N ILE A 74 -28.46 3.13 11.90
CA ILE A 74 -28.21 1.87 12.62
C ILE A 74 -27.55 2.05 13.98
N ASP A 75 -26.69 3.05 14.12
CA ASP A 75 -26.01 3.38 15.37
C ASP A 75 -26.53 4.69 15.99
N GLY A 76 -27.74 5.12 15.65
CA GLY A 76 -28.25 6.45 16.01
C GLY A 76 -28.41 6.66 17.50
N SER A 77 -28.82 5.60 18.20
CA SER A 77 -28.95 5.54 19.65
C SER A 77 -27.62 5.24 20.38
N VAL A 78 -26.52 4.97 19.64
CA VAL A 78 -25.22 4.62 20.23
C VAL A 78 -24.41 5.88 20.53
N LEU A 79 -24.48 6.34 21.78
CA LEU A 79 -23.79 7.55 22.23
C LEU A 79 -22.28 7.35 22.45
N ILE A 80 -21.85 6.16 22.87
CA ILE A 80 -20.44 5.81 23.07
C ILE A 80 -20.13 4.52 22.33
N ASN A 81 -19.24 4.61 21.34
CA ASN A 81 -18.79 3.45 20.57
C ASN A 81 -17.44 2.94 21.08
N THR A 82 -17.46 1.93 21.94
CA THR A 82 -16.27 1.32 22.54
C THR A 82 -15.40 0.60 21.51
N TRP A 83 -16.03 -0.02 20.50
CA TRP A 83 -15.32 -0.75 19.45
C TRP A 83 -14.48 0.18 18.57
N GLY A 84 -15.06 1.28 18.11
CA GLY A 84 -14.38 2.29 17.30
C GLY A 84 -13.23 2.95 18.06
N GLU A 85 -13.36 3.15 19.37
CA GLU A 85 -12.27 3.63 20.21
C GLU A 85 -11.15 2.59 20.35
N THR A 86 -11.50 1.33 20.58
CA THR A 86 -10.53 0.21 20.63
C THR A 86 -9.78 0.07 19.30
N TRP A 87 -10.50 0.17 18.17
CA TRP A 87 -9.92 0.16 16.83
C TRP A 87 -8.98 1.36 16.61
N ARG A 88 -9.42 2.57 16.98
CA ARG A 88 -8.60 3.79 16.88
C ARG A 88 -7.31 3.65 17.68
N GLU A 89 -7.39 3.14 18.91
CA GLU A 89 -6.24 2.89 19.77
C GLU A 89 -5.30 1.88 19.14
N PHE A 90 -5.80 0.72 18.69
CA PHE A 90 -5.00 -0.29 17.98
C PHE A 90 -4.33 0.27 16.73
N ARG A 91 -5.09 0.99 15.88
CA ARG A 91 -4.59 1.60 14.65
C ARG A 91 -3.45 2.58 14.94
N THR A 92 -3.65 3.45 15.91
CA THR A 92 -2.73 4.55 16.24
C THR A 92 -1.49 4.05 16.97
N SER A 93 -1.65 3.17 17.96
CA SER A 93 -0.57 2.72 18.83
C SER A 93 0.23 1.54 18.27
N ARG A 94 -0.40 0.68 17.46
CA ARG A 94 0.23 -0.56 16.95
C ARG A 94 0.31 -0.58 15.43
N LEU A 95 -0.82 -0.53 14.73
CA LEU A 95 -0.86 -0.78 13.28
C LEU A 95 0.00 0.22 12.52
N VAL A 96 -0.19 1.52 12.74
CA VAL A 96 0.53 2.57 11.99
C VAL A 96 2.05 2.50 12.26
N PRO A 97 2.53 2.48 13.53
CA PRO A 97 3.96 2.35 13.79
C PRO A 97 4.58 1.06 13.23
N ILE A 98 3.94 -0.09 13.44
CA ILE A 98 4.44 -1.39 12.94
C ILE A 98 4.44 -1.39 11.41
N GLY A 99 3.37 -0.90 10.78
CA GLY A 99 3.26 -0.79 9.33
C GLY A 99 4.37 0.08 8.73
N GLY A 100 4.70 1.20 9.39
CA GLY A 100 5.82 2.05 9.02
C GLY A 100 7.16 1.31 9.05
N TRP A 101 7.43 0.57 10.13
CA TRP A 101 8.64 -0.24 10.26
C TRP A 101 8.71 -1.39 9.25
N ILE A 102 7.59 -2.07 8.96
CA ILE A 102 7.54 -3.13 7.94
C ILE A 102 7.85 -2.55 6.56
N LEU A 103 7.27 -1.40 6.23
CA LEU A 103 7.51 -0.75 4.94
C LEU A 103 8.99 -0.34 4.80
N LEU A 104 9.54 0.35 5.80
CA LEU A 104 10.95 0.73 5.81
C LEU A 104 11.88 -0.48 5.81
N GLY A 105 11.57 -1.51 6.59
CA GLY A 105 12.31 -2.76 6.65
C GLY A 105 12.31 -3.48 5.29
N THR A 106 11.19 -3.50 4.59
CA THR A 106 11.08 -4.09 3.25
C THR A 106 11.92 -3.31 2.23
N LEU A 107 11.83 -1.98 2.22
CA LEU A 107 12.65 -1.13 1.34
C LEU A 107 14.14 -1.28 1.65
N GLY A 108 14.50 -1.32 2.94
CA GLY A 108 15.85 -1.56 3.42
C GLY A 108 16.37 -2.93 3.00
N LEU A 109 15.57 -3.99 3.14
CA LEU A 109 15.91 -5.34 2.73
C LEU A 109 16.17 -5.42 1.21
N ILE A 110 15.31 -4.80 0.40
CA ILE A 110 15.50 -4.73 -1.05
C ILE A 110 16.78 -3.96 -1.38
N ALA A 111 17.06 -2.85 -0.69
CA ALA A 111 18.27 -2.06 -0.89
C ALA A 111 19.54 -2.84 -0.51
N VAL A 112 19.57 -3.47 0.66
CA VAL A 112 20.68 -4.32 1.13
C VAL A 112 20.90 -5.48 0.17
N PHE A 113 19.83 -6.18 -0.22
CA PHE A 113 19.90 -7.25 -1.20
C PHE A 113 20.51 -6.76 -2.53
N TYR A 114 20.08 -5.60 -3.02
CA TYR A 114 20.63 -5.01 -4.24
C TYR A 114 22.12 -4.63 -4.09
N LEU A 115 22.54 -4.12 -2.93
CA LEU A 115 23.93 -3.75 -2.67
C LEU A 115 24.84 -4.98 -2.60
N ILE A 116 24.38 -6.06 -1.97
CA ILE A 116 25.12 -7.32 -1.87
C ILE A 116 25.18 -8.03 -3.23
N ARG A 117 24.02 -8.17 -3.90
CA ARG A 117 23.93 -9.00 -5.10
C ARG A 117 24.34 -8.29 -6.39
N GLY A 118 24.11 -6.97 -6.45
CA GLY A 118 24.29 -6.17 -7.65
C GLY A 118 23.26 -6.46 -8.75
N ARG A 119 23.53 -5.99 -9.96
CA ARG A 119 22.67 -6.22 -11.14
C ARG A 119 22.93 -7.59 -11.75
N ILE A 120 21.88 -8.38 -11.94
CA ILE A 120 21.92 -9.63 -12.73
C ILE A 120 22.18 -9.25 -14.19
N ARG A 121 23.32 -9.67 -14.74
CA ARG A 121 23.71 -9.40 -16.14
C ARG A 121 23.29 -10.56 -17.04
N ILE A 122 22.90 -10.23 -18.27
CA ILE A 122 22.65 -11.22 -19.32
C ILE A 122 24.00 -11.75 -19.78
N GLN A 123 24.23 -13.05 -19.63
CA GLN A 123 25.42 -13.73 -20.15
C GLN A 123 25.42 -13.58 -21.69
N GLY A 124 26.53 -13.10 -22.27
CA GLY A 124 26.64 -12.85 -23.72
C GLY A 124 26.05 -11.53 -24.23
N GLY A 125 25.46 -10.68 -23.37
CA GLY A 125 24.95 -9.36 -23.78
C GLY A 125 23.59 -9.42 -24.50
N ARG A 126 23.12 -8.28 -25.02
CA ARG A 126 21.82 -8.18 -25.70
C ARG A 126 21.99 -8.45 -27.20
N SER A 127 21.24 -9.41 -27.74
CA SER A 127 21.25 -9.77 -29.17
C SER A 127 20.77 -8.66 -30.12
N GLY A 128 20.08 -7.62 -29.63
CA GLY A 128 19.50 -6.55 -30.45
C GLY A 128 18.18 -6.91 -31.14
N LYS A 129 17.95 -8.20 -31.41
CA LYS A 129 16.67 -8.73 -31.92
C LYS A 129 15.60 -8.72 -30.82
N ARG A 130 14.37 -8.33 -31.17
CA ARG A 130 13.21 -8.28 -30.26
C ARG A 130 12.11 -9.20 -30.75
N VAL A 131 11.39 -9.81 -29.81
CA VAL A 131 10.18 -10.59 -30.08
C VAL A 131 9.01 -9.98 -29.32
N PRO A 132 7.80 -9.97 -29.89
CA PRO A 132 6.62 -9.51 -29.17
C PRO A 132 6.33 -10.48 -28.03
N ARG A 133 6.54 -10.03 -26.79
CA ARG A 133 6.17 -10.82 -25.61
C ARG A 133 4.70 -10.65 -25.30
N PHE A 134 4.25 -9.41 -25.10
CA PHE A 134 2.88 -9.06 -24.74
C PHE A 134 2.17 -8.31 -25.87
N SER A 135 0.84 -8.49 -25.98
CA SER A 135 0.00 -7.74 -26.91
C SER A 135 -0.17 -6.28 -26.47
N VAL A 136 -0.72 -5.43 -27.35
CA VAL A 136 -1.07 -4.04 -26.99
C VAL A 136 -2.10 -4.04 -25.85
N ASN A 137 -3.16 -4.85 -25.96
CA ASN A 137 -4.21 -4.93 -24.95
C ASN A 137 -3.68 -5.31 -23.57
N GLN A 138 -2.78 -6.29 -23.51
CA GLN A 138 -2.12 -6.69 -22.26
C GLN A 138 -1.33 -5.53 -21.64
N ARG A 139 -0.61 -4.75 -22.45
CA ARG A 139 0.13 -3.58 -21.97
C ARG A 139 -0.80 -2.46 -21.49
N VAL A 140 -1.90 -2.20 -22.20
CA VAL A 140 -2.87 -1.15 -21.82
C VAL A 140 -3.51 -1.49 -20.49
N VAL A 141 -4.04 -2.71 -20.33
CA VAL A 141 -4.64 -3.15 -19.06
C VAL A 141 -3.62 -3.07 -17.93
N HIS A 142 -2.38 -3.52 -18.15
CA HIS A 142 -1.34 -3.44 -17.14
C HIS A 142 -1.03 -2.00 -16.71
N TRP A 143 -0.81 -1.09 -17.66
CA TRP A 143 -0.50 0.31 -17.33
C TRP A 143 -1.68 1.06 -16.72
N PHE A 144 -2.91 0.73 -17.11
CA PHE A 144 -4.11 1.23 -16.46
C PHE A 144 -4.15 0.80 -15.00
N THR A 145 -3.96 -0.48 -14.70
CA THR A 145 -3.94 -0.98 -13.31
C THR A 145 -2.78 -0.39 -12.52
N VAL A 146 -1.59 -0.24 -13.10
CA VAL A 146 -0.43 0.41 -12.45
C VAL A 146 -0.75 1.87 -12.12
N GLY A 147 -1.39 2.60 -13.04
CA GLY A 147 -1.82 3.98 -12.80
C GLY A 147 -2.75 4.09 -11.61
N LEU A 148 -3.81 3.27 -11.57
CA LEU A 148 -4.74 3.22 -10.43
C LEU A 148 -4.04 2.83 -9.13
N PHE A 149 -3.21 1.78 -9.16
CA PHE A 149 -2.48 1.31 -7.98
C PHE A 149 -1.56 2.39 -7.41
N VAL A 150 -0.82 3.11 -8.26
CA VAL A 150 0.08 4.19 -7.81
C VAL A 150 -0.72 5.36 -7.24
N ILE A 151 -1.80 5.78 -7.90
CA ILE A 151 -2.67 6.85 -7.40
C ILE A 151 -3.24 6.48 -6.03
N LEU A 152 -3.87 5.30 -5.92
CA LEU A 152 -4.49 4.81 -4.68
C LEU A 152 -3.45 4.56 -3.58
N GLY A 153 -2.30 4.00 -3.93
CA GLY A 153 -1.21 3.77 -2.98
C GLY A 153 -0.67 5.07 -2.41
N LEU A 154 -0.44 6.09 -3.25
CA LEU A 154 0.05 7.39 -2.79
C LEU A 154 -0.98 8.13 -1.95
N THR A 155 -2.23 8.21 -2.40
CA THR A 155 -3.29 8.88 -1.62
C THR A 155 -3.56 8.13 -0.31
N GLY A 156 -3.57 6.80 -0.32
CA GLY A 156 -3.72 5.98 0.88
C GLY A 156 -2.58 6.18 1.89
N LEU A 157 -1.32 6.26 1.43
CA LEU A 157 -0.18 6.57 2.29
C LEU A 157 -0.29 7.97 2.91
N VAL A 158 -0.75 8.97 2.14
CA VAL A 158 -1.01 10.32 2.66
C VAL A 158 -2.11 10.31 3.72
N LEU A 159 -3.19 9.57 3.52
CA LEU A 159 -4.29 9.48 4.49
C LEU A 159 -3.87 8.71 5.77
N LEU A 160 -3.01 7.70 5.64
CA LEU A 160 -2.57 6.87 6.77
C LEU A 160 -1.47 7.54 7.60
N TYR A 161 -0.44 8.10 6.94
CA TYR A 161 0.75 8.65 7.58
C TYR A 161 0.86 10.18 7.51
N GLY A 162 0.01 10.87 6.75
CA GLY A 162 0.20 12.29 6.48
C GLY A 162 0.11 13.19 7.70
N ARG A 163 -0.70 12.86 8.71
CA ARG A 163 -0.68 13.59 9.99
C ARG A 163 0.72 13.61 10.60
N TYR A 164 1.40 12.49 10.46
CA TYR A 164 2.71 12.28 11.03
C TYR A 164 3.82 12.94 10.19
N VAL A 165 3.71 12.78 8.88
CA VAL A 165 4.79 13.12 7.96
C VAL A 165 4.65 14.54 7.42
N LEU A 166 3.42 15.01 7.18
CA LEU A 166 3.15 16.22 6.42
C LEU A 166 2.79 17.42 7.28
N ILE A 167 2.17 17.26 8.45
CA ILE A 167 1.88 18.41 9.35
C ILE A 167 3.17 19.16 9.72
N PRO A 168 4.30 18.50 10.07
CA PRO A 168 5.55 19.21 10.36
C PRO A 168 6.13 19.99 9.17
N VAL A 169 5.73 19.64 7.94
CA VAL A 169 6.29 20.21 6.70
C VAL A 169 5.38 21.28 6.10
N LEU A 170 4.07 21.05 6.12
CA LEU A 170 3.05 21.87 5.44
C LEU A 170 2.19 22.68 6.41
N GLY A 171 2.29 22.44 7.71
CA GLY A 171 1.36 22.94 8.73
C GLY A 171 0.00 22.20 8.71
N PRO A 172 -0.84 22.42 9.72
CA PRO A 172 -2.17 21.81 9.82
C PRO A 172 -3.08 22.13 8.62
N GLU A 173 -3.07 23.38 8.15
CA GLU A 173 -3.90 23.86 7.05
C GLU A 173 -3.48 23.23 5.72
N GLY A 174 -2.17 23.21 5.44
CA GLY A 174 -1.61 22.59 4.24
C GLY A 174 -1.84 21.07 4.21
N PHE A 175 -1.71 20.40 5.36
CA PHE A 175 -2.08 19.00 5.46
C PHE A 175 -3.58 18.78 5.24
N SER A 176 -4.46 19.59 5.83
CA SER A 176 -5.91 19.46 5.67
C SER A 176 -6.34 19.53 4.21
N ALA A 177 -5.85 20.53 3.46
CA ALA A 177 -6.13 20.66 2.03
C ALA A 177 -5.61 19.46 1.22
N THR A 178 -4.38 19.02 1.52
CA THR A 178 -3.76 17.87 0.84
C THR A 178 -4.52 16.58 1.12
N ALA A 179 -4.86 16.32 2.39
CA ALA A 179 -5.61 15.14 2.80
C ALA A 179 -7.01 15.12 2.21
N ALA A 180 -7.69 16.26 2.15
CA ALA A 180 -8.99 16.39 1.49
C ALA A 180 -8.89 15.99 0.00
N ALA A 181 -7.95 16.57 -0.74
CA ALA A 181 -7.73 16.24 -2.15
C ALA A 181 -7.38 14.74 -2.34
N CYS A 182 -6.49 14.20 -1.52
CA CYS A 182 -6.14 12.78 -1.56
C CYS A 182 -7.35 11.88 -1.27
N LYS A 183 -8.21 12.23 -0.31
CA LYS A 183 -9.43 11.49 0.02
C LYS A 183 -10.39 11.45 -1.18
N GLU A 184 -10.67 12.60 -1.80
CA GLU A 184 -11.57 12.65 -2.97
C GLU A 184 -11.01 11.83 -4.14
N VAL A 185 -9.71 11.92 -4.41
CA VAL A 185 -9.06 11.09 -5.45
C VAL A 185 -9.11 9.60 -5.09
N HIS A 186 -8.88 9.24 -3.82
CA HIS A 186 -8.89 7.85 -3.38
C HIS A 186 -10.30 7.24 -3.51
N ASN A 187 -11.32 7.97 -3.07
CA ASN A 187 -12.72 7.53 -3.14
C ASN A 187 -13.23 7.50 -4.58
N LEU A 188 -12.75 8.39 -5.47
CA LEU A 188 -13.11 8.34 -6.88
C LEU A 188 -12.54 7.11 -7.60
N PHE A 189 -11.25 6.81 -7.39
CA PHE A 189 -10.56 5.74 -8.14
C PHE A 189 -10.65 4.37 -7.46
N GLY A 190 -10.96 4.31 -6.17
CA GLY A 190 -11.10 3.07 -5.40
C GLY A 190 -12.12 2.11 -6.03
N PRO A 191 -13.36 2.56 -6.31
CA PRO A 191 -14.38 1.74 -6.96
C PRO A 191 -14.03 1.29 -8.38
N ILE A 192 -13.09 1.97 -9.06
CA ILE A 192 -12.64 1.62 -10.41
C ILE A 192 -11.59 0.49 -10.37
N PHE A 193 -10.79 0.42 -9.31
CA PHE A 193 -9.71 -0.57 -9.17
C PHE A 193 -10.13 -2.05 -9.27
N PRO A 194 -11.24 -2.53 -8.67
CA PRO A 194 -11.63 -3.93 -8.82
C PRO A 194 -11.89 -4.33 -10.29
N PHE A 195 -12.42 -3.42 -11.11
CA PHE A 195 -12.58 -3.68 -12.55
C PHE A 195 -11.24 -3.85 -13.25
N ALA A 196 -10.22 -3.09 -12.85
CA ALA A 196 -8.86 -3.24 -13.35
C ALA A 196 -8.23 -4.59 -12.94
N ILE A 197 -8.54 -5.09 -11.73
CA ILE A 197 -8.12 -6.43 -11.28
C ILE A 197 -8.82 -7.52 -12.10
N VAL A 198 -10.14 -7.41 -12.33
CA VAL A 198 -10.86 -8.35 -13.21
C VAL A 198 -10.28 -8.35 -14.62
N ALA A 199 -9.96 -7.19 -15.18
CA ALA A 199 -9.30 -7.09 -16.47
C ALA A 199 -7.92 -7.78 -16.48
N LEU A 200 -7.13 -7.68 -15.41
CA LEU A 200 -5.88 -8.44 -15.26
C LEU A 200 -6.13 -9.96 -15.25
N ILE A 201 -7.15 -10.42 -14.54
CA ILE A 201 -7.51 -11.84 -14.49
C ILE A 201 -7.87 -12.35 -15.89
N VAL A 202 -8.69 -11.61 -16.63
CA VAL A 202 -9.09 -11.97 -18.00
C VAL A 202 -7.87 -12.03 -18.92
N GLN A 203 -6.97 -11.04 -18.85
CA GLN A 203 -5.82 -10.95 -19.78
C GLN A 203 -4.64 -11.88 -19.43
N PHE A 204 -4.44 -12.18 -18.15
CA PHE A 204 -3.23 -12.86 -17.67
C PHE A 204 -3.51 -14.18 -16.91
N GLY A 205 -4.75 -14.43 -16.48
CA GLY A 205 -5.11 -15.57 -15.62
C GLY A 205 -4.78 -16.94 -16.25
N ARG A 206 -5.07 -17.11 -17.55
CA ARG A 206 -4.78 -18.37 -18.27
C ARG A 206 -3.29 -18.77 -18.23
N GLY A 207 -2.40 -17.79 -18.19
CA GLY A 207 -0.94 -18.03 -18.15
C GLY A 207 -0.37 -18.22 -16.74
N ASN A 208 -1.11 -17.83 -15.70
CA ASN A 208 -0.61 -17.76 -14.33
C ASN A 208 -1.06 -18.92 -13.43
N GLY A 209 -1.62 -20.00 -13.99
CA GLY A 209 -1.88 -21.23 -13.25
C GLY A 209 -0.59 -21.91 -12.78
N PHE A 210 -0.57 -22.37 -11.53
CA PHE A 210 0.55 -23.14 -10.98
C PHE A 210 0.66 -24.51 -11.67
N ARG A 211 1.90 -24.94 -11.91
CA ARG A 211 2.27 -26.19 -12.58
C ARG A 211 3.39 -26.86 -11.78
N TRP A 212 3.59 -28.16 -12.00
CA TRP A 212 4.72 -28.90 -11.44
C TRP A 212 6.10 -28.28 -11.74
N LEU A 213 6.22 -27.58 -12.88
CA LEU A 213 7.43 -26.82 -13.22
C LEU A 213 7.75 -25.73 -12.19
N ASP A 214 6.74 -25.07 -11.63
CA ASP A 214 6.94 -23.98 -10.66
C ASP A 214 7.52 -24.52 -9.35
N ILE A 215 7.13 -25.74 -8.94
CA ILE A 215 7.72 -26.40 -7.77
C ILE A 215 9.21 -26.65 -8.01
N LYS A 216 9.58 -27.18 -9.18
CA LYS A 216 10.99 -27.35 -9.57
C LYS A 216 11.73 -26.00 -9.63
N TRP A 217 11.05 -24.94 -10.04
CA TRP A 217 11.59 -23.58 -10.05
C TRP A 217 11.86 -23.07 -8.62
N PHE A 218 10.93 -23.28 -7.68
CA PHE A 218 11.08 -22.90 -6.26
C PHE A 218 12.18 -23.69 -5.56
N LEU A 219 12.29 -25.00 -5.82
CA LEU A 219 13.39 -25.83 -5.29
C LEU A 219 14.78 -25.35 -5.73
N LYS A 220 14.86 -24.67 -6.88
CA LYS A 220 16.07 -24.03 -7.39
C LYS A 220 16.19 -22.55 -7.01
N ALA A 221 15.31 -22.04 -6.16
CA ALA A 221 15.17 -20.61 -5.82
C ALA A 221 15.16 -19.72 -7.07
N GLY A 222 14.55 -20.17 -8.17
CA GLY A 222 14.54 -19.46 -9.44
C GLY A 222 15.89 -19.27 -10.13
N GLY A 223 16.90 -20.05 -9.75
CA GLY A 223 18.28 -19.89 -10.23
C GLY A 223 19.01 -18.72 -9.56
N LEU A 224 18.51 -18.23 -8.42
CA LEU A 224 19.09 -17.07 -7.72
C LEU A 224 20.46 -17.38 -7.11
N PHE A 225 20.65 -18.61 -6.64
CA PHE A 225 21.86 -19.10 -5.98
C PHE A 225 22.50 -20.22 -6.82
N GLY A 226 23.47 -19.87 -7.67
CA GLY A 226 24.28 -20.83 -8.44
C GLY A 226 24.23 -20.67 -9.96
N HIS A 227 24.86 -21.60 -10.67
CA HIS A 227 24.93 -21.64 -12.14
C HIS A 227 23.77 -22.42 -12.78
N HIS A 228 22.80 -22.90 -11.98
CA HIS A 228 21.70 -23.71 -12.48
C HIS A 228 20.62 -22.86 -13.13
N ILE A 229 20.28 -23.19 -14.38
CA ILE A 229 19.17 -22.58 -15.08
C ILE A 229 17.87 -23.21 -14.56
N ALA A 230 17.02 -22.39 -13.95
CA ALA A 230 15.66 -22.78 -13.58
C ALA A 230 14.74 -22.48 -14.78
N ASP A 231 14.14 -23.52 -15.35
CA ASP A 231 13.16 -23.35 -16.42
C ASP A 231 11.95 -22.56 -15.91
N SER A 232 11.62 -21.48 -16.63
CA SER A 232 10.63 -20.49 -16.26
C SER A 232 9.36 -20.53 -17.10
N GLY A 233 9.31 -21.33 -18.17
CA GLY A 233 8.26 -21.22 -19.18
C GLY A 233 7.99 -19.77 -19.64
N TYR A 234 6.72 -19.43 -19.90
CA TYR A 234 6.33 -18.06 -20.25
C TYR A 234 6.25 -17.13 -19.02
N TYR A 235 5.72 -17.62 -17.89
CA TYR A 235 5.71 -16.96 -16.58
C TYR A 235 6.35 -17.88 -15.54
N ASN A 236 7.32 -17.37 -14.79
CA ASN A 236 7.98 -18.14 -13.72
C ASN A 236 7.12 -18.22 -12.45
N GLY A 237 7.48 -19.14 -11.55
CA GLY A 237 6.75 -19.36 -10.29
C GLY A 237 6.59 -18.09 -9.45
N GLY A 238 7.62 -17.25 -9.35
CA GLY A 238 7.54 -15.96 -8.64
C GLY A 238 6.57 -14.96 -9.28
N GLN A 239 6.51 -14.88 -10.60
CA GLN A 239 5.54 -14.04 -11.31
C GLN A 239 4.10 -14.50 -11.06
N LYS A 240 3.87 -15.81 -10.98
CA LYS A 240 2.55 -16.38 -10.68
C LYS A 240 2.12 -16.08 -9.25
N VAL A 241 3.03 -16.23 -8.28
CA VAL A 241 2.78 -15.81 -6.89
C VAL A 241 2.43 -14.34 -6.84
N TRP A 242 3.21 -13.47 -7.49
CA TRP A 242 2.94 -12.03 -7.52
C TRP A 242 1.58 -11.71 -8.15
N PHE A 243 1.23 -12.38 -9.25
CA PHE A 243 -0.06 -12.24 -9.90
C PHE A 243 -1.21 -12.57 -8.94
N TRP A 244 -1.17 -13.74 -8.29
CA TRP A 244 -2.24 -14.16 -7.38
C TRP A 244 -2.29 -13.35 -6.09
N MET A 245 -1.15 -12.91 -5.55
CA MET A 245 -1.12 -11.95 -4.44
C MET A 245 -1.77 -10.63 -4.83
N THR A 246 -1.44 -10.11 -6.02
CA THR A 246 -2.06 -8.86 -6.53
C THR A 246 -3.57 -9.00 -6.67
N VAL A 247 -4.04 -10.14 -7.19
CA VAL A 247 -5.47 -10.43 -7.31
C VAL A 247 -6.14 -10.53 -5.95
N LEU A 248 -5.60 -11.35 -5.04
CA LEU A 248 -6.22 -11.63 -3.74
C LEU A 248 -6.24 -10.39 -2.85
N PHE A 249 -5.09 -9.74 -2.65
CA PHE A 249 -5.03 -8.52 -1.82
C PHE A 249 -5.72 -7.33 -2.51
N GLY A 250 -5.64 -7.23 -3.83
CA GLY A 250 -6.33 -6.19 -4.59
C GLY A 250 -7.85 -6.29 -4.50
N LEU A 251 -8.40 -7.51 -4.54
CA LEU A 251 -9.84 -7.74 -4.31
C LEU A 251 -10.22 -7.52 -2.85
N ALA A 252 -9.42 -8.01 -1.89
CA ALA A 252 -9.69 -7.82 -0.47
C ALA A 252 -9.76 -6.33 -0.09
N ILE A 253 -8.76 -5.53 -0.50
CA ILE A 253 -8.72 -4.08 -0.26
C ILE A 253 -9.84 -3.36 -1.03
N SER A 254 -10.18 -3.81 -2.24
CA SER A 254 -11.33 -3.25 -2.97
C SER A 254 -12.65 -3.46 -2.22
N ILE A 255 -12.90 -4.68 -1.73
CA ILE A 255 -14.13 -5.00 -1.00
C ILE A 255 -14.19 -4.18 0.29
N SER A 256 -13.09 -4.14 1.04
CA SER A 256 -13.03 -3.39 2.30
C SER A 256 -13.19 -1.88 2.07
N GLY A 257 -12.55 -1.34 1.02
CA GLY A 257 -12.69 0.06 0.61
C GLY A 257 -14.11 0.43 0.18
N LEU A 258 -14.81 -0.43 -0.56
CA LEU A 258 -16.21 -0.19 -0.96
C LEU A 258 -17.16 -0.14 0.25
N VAL A 259 -16.91 -0.97 1.26
CA VAL A 259 -17.64 -0.90 2.54
C VAL A 259 -17.38 0.43 3.24
N LEU A 260 -16.15 0.95 3.22
CA LEU A 260 -15.82 2.23 3.85
C LEU A 260 -16.39 3.44 3.09
N ASP A 261 -16.39 3.40 1.75
CA ASP A 261 -16.78 4.53 0.91
C ASP A 261 -18.30 4.67 0.79
N PHE A 262 -19.03 3.55 0.81
CA PHE A 262 -20.47 3.51 0.64
C PHE A 262 -21.18 2.99 1.89
N PRO A 263 -21.56 3.86 2.86
CA PRO A 263 -22.37 3.49 4.02
C PRO A 263 -23.85 3.25 3.66
N LEU A 264 -24.11 2.55 2.55
CA LEU A 264 -25.43 2.33 1.96
C LEU A 264 -25.99 0.93 2.26
N PHE A 265 -25.15 -0.01 2.72
CA PHE A 265 -25.54 -1.41 2.93
C PHE A 265 -26.16 -1.70 4.29
N GLY A 266 -26.55 -0.66 5.03
CA GLY A 266 -27.03 -0.83 6.39
C GLY A 266 -25.95 -1.41 7.31
N GLN A 267 -24.74 -0.88 7.22
CA GLN A 267 -23.61 -1.30 8.07
C GLN A 267 -23.34 -0.29 9.19
N GLY A 268 -23.24 -0.81 10.42
CA GLY A 268 -22.85 -0.03 11.59
C GLY A 268 -21.33 0.21 11.66
N ARG A 269 -20.89 0.98 12.66
CA ARG A 269 -19.49 1.36 12.90
C ARG A 269 -18.59 0.16 13.15
N GLU A 270 -19.11 -0.96 13.66
CA GLU A 270 -18.35 -2.18 13.87
C GLU A 270 -17.86 -2.79 12.55
N ILE A 271 -18.76 -2.88 11.58
CA ILE A 271 -18.45 -3.38 10.23
C ILE A 271 -17.48 -2.42 9.53
N MET A 272 -17.71 -1.11 9.65
CA MET A 272 -16.78 -0.11 9.10
C MET A 272 -15.39 -0.20 9.75
N ALA A 273 -15.31 -0.44 11.06
CA ALA A 273 -14.04 -0.63 11.73
C ALA A 273 -13.34 -1.92 11.29
N ALA A 274 -14.07 -3.01 11.06
CA ALA A 274 -13.52 -4.26 10.55
C ALA A 274 -13.07 -4.18 9.08
N ALA A 275 -13.68 -3.30 8.28
CA ALA A 275 -13.32 -3.07 6.89
C ALA A 275 -12.10 -2.14 6.70
N HIS A 276 -11.67 -1.46 7.76
CA HIS A 276 -10.49 -0.59 7.76
C HIS A 276 -9.20 -1.40 7.97
#